data_AF-A0A9N9R9P7-F1
#
_entry.id   AF-A0A9N9R9P7-F1
#
_cell.length_a   1.000
_cell.length_b   1.000
_cell.length_c   1.000
_cell.angle_alpha   90.00
_cell.angle_beta   90.00
_cell.angle_gamma   90.00
#
_symmetry.space_group_name_H-M   'P 1'
#
loop_
_entity.id
_entity.type
_entity.pdbx_description
1 polymer ?
#
loop_
_entity_poly.entity_id
_entity_poly.type
_entity_poly.pdbx_seq_one_letter_code
_entity_poly.pdbx_strand_id
1 'polypeptide(L)' 'MYLVMSSQAHKRKHKTLTIKEKSDILDRLNRNESFSSLPSEYLVGRSTIYDIKKN' A
#
# COMPACT_ATOMS: atom_id res chain seq x y z
N MET A 1 -28.53 23.09 -9.22
CA MET A 1 -28.50 21.99 -8.21
C MET A 1 -27.22 21.22 -8.42
N TYR A 2 -26.29 21.22 -7.46
CA TYR A 2 -25.07 20.41 -7.55
C TYR A 2 -25.27 19.11 -6.75
N LEU A 3 -25.18 17.98 -7.46
CA LEU A 3 -25.27 16.65 -6.87
C LEU A 3 -23.90 16.34 -6.23
N VAL A 4 -23.81 16.38 -4.90
CA VAL A 4 -22.63 15.91 -4.18
C VAL A 4 -22.63 14.39 -4.25
N MET A 5 -21.88 13.81 -5.18
CA MET A 5 -21.58 12.38 -5.19
C MET A 5 -20.67 12.09 -4.01
N SER A 6 -21.25 11.63 -2.89
CA SER A 6 -20.50 11.04 -1.80
C SER A 6 -19.86 9.75 -2.31
N SER A 7 -18.58 9.82 -2.69
CA SER A 7 -17.77 8.65 -2.99
C SER A 7 -17.73 7.81 -1.72
N GLN A 8 -18.57 6.78 -1.65
CA GLN A 8 -18.62 5.84 -0.55
C GLN A 8 -17.28 5.10 -0.55
N ALA A 9 -16.31 5.65 0.18
CA ALA A 9 -14.95 5.14 0.25
C ALA A 9 -15.03 3.76 0.90
N HIS A 10 -15.08 2.72 0.07
CA HIS A 10 -15.03 1.34 0.53
C HIS A 10 -13.76 1.18 1.37
N LYS A 11 -13.96 1.07 2.68
CA LYS A 11 -12.88 0.86 3.63
C LYS A 11 -12.15 -0.41 3.19
N ARG A 12 -10.87 -0.28 2.82
CA ARG A 12 -10.05 -1.43 2.41
C ARG A 12 -10.08 -2.46 3.54
N LYS A 13 -10.26 -3.73 3.18
CA LYS A 13 -10.13 -4.82 4.16
C LYS A 13 -8.70 -4.85 4.66
N HIS A 14 -8.53 -5.10 5.96
CA HIS A 14 -7.20 -5.28 6.52
C HIS A 14 -6.56 -6.54 5.91
N LYS A 15 -5.37 -6.39 5.33
CA LYS A 15 -4.56 -7.50 4.82
C LYS A 15 -3.36 -7.67 5.74
N THR A 16 -3.20 -8.87 6.28
CA THR A 16 -1.99 -9.24 7.03
C THR A 16 -0.92 -9.66 6.04
N LEU A 17 0.19 -8.93 5.99
CA LEU A 17 1.37 -9.33 5.21
C LEU A 17 2.21 -10.31 6.01
N THR A 18 2.66 -11.36 5.34
CA THR A 18 3.65 -12.30 5.87
C THR A 18 5.03 -11.64 6.01
N ILE A 19 5.89 -12.23 6.83
CA ILE A 19 7.28 -11.76 7.01
C ILE A 19 8.01 -11.75 5.66
N LYS A 20 7.77 -12.77 4.82
CA LYS A 20 8.38 -12.88 3.50
C LYS A 20 7.94 -11.75 2.57
N GLU A 21 6.65 -11.40 2.55
CA GLU A 21 6.16 -10.26 1.75
C GLU A 21 6.77 -8.93 2.23
N LYS A 22 6.92 -8.72 3.54
CA LYS A 22 7.56 -7.52 4.07
C LYS A 22 9.03 -7.42 3.66
N SER A 23 9.76 -8.53 3.71
CA SER A 23 11.16 -8.59 3.25
C SER A 23 11.28 -8.31 1.76
N ASP A 24 10.40 -8.87 0.94
CA ASP A 24 10.40 -8.64 -0.51
C ASP A 24 10.11 -7.17 -0.85
N ILE A 25 9.18 -6.53 -0.12
CA ILE A 25 8.92 -5.08 -0.22
C ILE A 25 10.19 -4.29 0.13
N LEU A 26 10.88 -4.60 1.23
CA LEU A 26 12.13 -3.93 1.61
C LEU A 26 13.22 -4.09 0.55
N ASP A 27 13.41 -5.30 0.01
CA ASP A 27 14.38 -5.56 -1.05
C ASP A 27 14.09 -4.79 -2.34
N ARG A 28 12.81 -4.66 -2.71
CA ARG A 28 12.40 -3.86 -3.88
C ARG A 28 12.58 -2.37 -3.64
N LEU A 29 12.27 -1.89 -2.44
CA LEU A 29 12.51 -0.50 -2.04
C LEU A 29 14.00 -0.15 -2.06
N ASN A 30 14.87 -1.05 -1.61
CA ASN A 30 16.32 -0.88 -1.68
C ASN A 30 16.83 -0.85 -3.13
N ARG A 31 16.16 -1.56 -4.04
CA ARG A 31 16.45 -1.55 -5.48
C ARG A 31 15.97 -0.28 -6.20
N ASN A 32 15.48 0.74 -5.48
CA ASN A 32 14.88 1.96 -6.03
C ASN A 32 13.65 1.71 -6.92
N GLU A 33 12.90 0.63 -6.69
CA GLU A 33 11.59 0.48 -7.34
C GLU A 33 10.61 1.57 -6.88
N SER A 34 9.69 1.92 -7.78
CA SER A 34 8.78 3.03 -7.55
C SER A 34 7.73 2.71 -6.49
N PHE A 35 7.62 3.56 -5.47
CA PHE A 35 6.60 3.49 -4.41
C PHE A 35 5.16 3.55 -4.92
N SER A 36 4.96 3.89 -6.19
CA SER A 36 3.66 4.01 -6.85
C SER A 36 3.10 2.66 -7.34
N SER A 37 3.93 1.69 -7.72
CA SER A 37 3.48 0.38 -8.22
C SER A 37 3.30 -0.67 -7.11
N LEU A 38 4.22 -0.69 -6.14
CA LEU A 38 4.23 -1.64 -5.01
C LEU A 38 2.90 -1.71 -4.21
N PRO A 39 2.23 -0.59 -3.88
CA PRO A 39 0.98 -0.65 -3.12
C PRO A 39 -0.13 -1.42 -3.86
N SER A 40 -0.17 -1.30 -5.19
CA SER A 40 -1.15 -1.99 -6.03
C SER A 40 -0.86 -3.50 -6.12
N GLU A 41 0.41 -3.89 -6.25
CA GLU A 41 0.83 -5.29 -6.32
C GLU A 41 0.53 -6.05 -5.03
N TYR A 42 0.85 -5.44 -3.89
CA TYR A 42 0.63 -6.08 -2.59
C TYR A 42 -0.76 -5.81 -2.02
N LEU A 43 -1.62 -5.06 -2.73
CA LEU A 43 -2.95 -4.61 -2.30
C LEU A 43 -2.92 -3.88 -0.95
N VAL A 44 -1.90 -3.06 -0.73
CA VAL A 44 -1.70 -2.29 0.50
C VAL A 44 -1.76 -0.80 0.25
N GLY A 45 -1.94 -0.03 1.32
CA GLY A 45 -1.87 1.43 1.23
C GLY A 45 -0.44 1.90 1.03
N ARG A 46 -0.25 3.07 0.41
CA ARG A 46 1.05 3.77 0.41
C ARG A 46 1.57 3.95 1.83
N SER A 47 0.69 4.27 2.79
CA SER A 47 1.02 4.37 4.21
C SER A 47 1.71 3.11 4.73
N THR A 48 1.18 1.93 4.40
CA THR A 48 1.76 0.64 4.81
C THR A 48 3.16 0.44 4.25
N ILE A 49 3.43 0.86 3.01
CA ILE A 49 4.78 0.79 2.43
C ILE A 49 5.75 1.73 3.16
N TYR A 50 5.30 2.95 3.52
CA TYR A 50 6.11 3.86 4.34
C TYR A 50 6.39 3.31 5.74
N ASP A 51 5.40 2.68 6.37
CA ASP A 51 5.54 2.04 7.69
C ASP A 51 6.55 0.88 7.64
N ILE A 52 6.52 0.09 6.56
CA ILE A 52 7.48 -1.02 6.33
C ILE A 52 8.89 -0.49 6.10
N LYS A 53 9.06 0.64 5.40
CA LYS A 53 10.39 1.23 5.15
C LYS A 53 11.03 1.78 6.42
N LYS A 54 10.21 2.29 7.36
CA LYS A 54 10.68 2.99 8.55
C LYS A 54 11.11 2.04 9.69
N ASN A 55 10.53 0.83 9.72
CA ASN A 55 10.85 -0.23 10.67
C ASN A 55 11.88 -1.20 10.09
#